data_AF-A0A1F8UWA8-F1
#
_entry.id   AF-A0A1F8UWA8-F1
#
_cell.length_a   1.000
_cell.length_b   1.000
_cell.length_c   1.000
_cell.angle_alpha   90.00
_cell.angle_beta   90.00
_cell.angle_gamma   90.00
#
_symmetry.space_group_name_H-M   'P 1'
#
loop_
_entity.id
_entity.type
_entity.pdbx_description
1 polymer ?
#
loop_
_entity_poly.entity_id
_entity_poly.type
_entity_poly.pdbx_seq_one_letter_code
_entity_poly.pdbx_strand_id
1 'polypeptide(L)'
;MMDRVTVSSLFDVYGGLLTEKQQLMLDLYCNEDLSLAEISENVGITRQGVRDAVNKAVKILDDAEEKLHINEKNQKITTLIKEIIDTTTDKNTAAIAKEIISL
;
A
#
# COMPACT_ATOMS: atom_id res chain seq x y z
N MET A 1 11.84 -6.43 -8.57
CA MET A 1 11.48 -5.51 -7.47
C MET A 1 10.09 -5.04 -7.82
N MET A 2 9.14 -5.23 -6.92
CA MET A 2 7.78 -4.71 -7.08
C MET A 2 7.85 -3.19 -7.31
N ASP A 3 6.96 -2.63 -8.13
CA ASP A 3 6.95 -1.19 -8.39
C ASP A 3 6.47 -0.41 -7.15
N ARG A 4 6.81 0.88 -7.08
CA ARG A 4 6.51 1.73 -5.92
C ARG A 4 5.01 1.79 -5.60
N VAL A 5 4.15 1.80 -6.62
CA VAL A 5 2.69 1.93 -6.45
C VAL A 5 2.12 0.67 -5.81
N THR A 6 2.57 -0.50 -6.27
CA THR A 6 2.14 -1.76 -5.69
C THR A 6 2.65 -1.91 -4.25
N VAL A 7 3.89 -1.51 -3.97
CA VAL A 7 4.42 -1.50 -2.58
C VAL A 7 3.62 -0.55 -1.70
N SER A 8 3.26 0.64 -2.18
CA SER A 8 2.41 1.60 -1.46
C SER A 8 1.05 0.99 -1.11
N SER A 9 0.41 0.32 -2.08
CA SER A 9 -0.89 -0.33 -1.86
C SER A 9 -0.80 -1.43 -0.80
N LEU A 10 0.26 -2.25 -0.83
CA LEU A 10 0.48 -3.25 0.21
C LEU A 10 0.85 -2.64 1.56
N PHE A 11 1.52 -1.48 1.56
CA PHE A 11 1.87 -0.76 2.77
C PHE A 11 0.62 -0.22 3.48
N ASP A 12 -0.38 0.27 2.75
CA ASP A 12 -1.66 0.70 3.33
C ASP A 12 -2.39 -0.47 4.02
N VAL A 13 -2.28 -1.69 3.48
CA VAL A 13 -2.97 -2.88 4.01
C VAL A 13 -2.19 -3.53 5.16
N TYR A 14 -0.87 -3.63 5.03
CA TYR A 14 -0.01 -4.45 5.91
C TYR A 14 1.06 -3.66 6.66
N GLY A 15 1.07 -2.32 6.56
CA GLY A 15 2.08 -1.48 7.20
C GLY A 15 2.21 -1.70 8.70
N GLY A 16 1.12 -2.06 9.38
CA GLY A 16 1.11 -2.43 10.79
C GLY A 16 1.92 -3.69 11.16
N LEU A 17 2.34 -4.51 10.18
CA LEU A 17 3.24 -5.65 10.41
C LEU A 17 4.72 -5.25 10.48
N LEU A 18 5.04 -4.03 10.05
CA LEU A 18 6.39 -3.51 9.98
C LEU A 18 6.80 -2.85 11.30
N THR A 19 8.09 -2.87 11.60
CA THR A 19 8.65 -2.02 12.66
C THR A 19 8.56 -0.55 12.27
N GLU A 20 8.53 0.37 13.25
CA GLU A 20 8.51 1.82 13.00
C GLU A 20 9.61 2.26 12.03
N LYS A 21 10.82 1.70 12.15
CA LYS A 21 11.92 1.99 11.24
C LYS A 21 11.65 1.54 9.81
N GLN A 22 11.00 0.40 9.62
CA GLN A 22 10.62 -0.08 8.28
C GLN A 22 9.47 0.73 7.68
N GLN A 23 8.49 1.12 8.50
CA GLN A 23 7.41 2.01 8.08
C GLN A 23 7.98 3.34 7.61
N LEU A 24 8.85 3.99 8.40
CA LEU A 24 9.51 5.24 8.02
C LEU A 24 10.27 5.11 6.69
N MET A 25 11.00 4.02 6.47
CA MET A 25 11.76 3.81 5.23
C MET A 25 10.85 3.64 4.02
N LEU A 26 9.72 2.94 4.16
CA LEU A 26 8.76 2.79 3.07
C LEU A 26 7.97 4.07 2.83
N ASP A 27 7.58 4.78 3.87
CA ASP A 27 6.86 6.05 3.78
C ASP A 27 7.70 7.08 3.00
N LEU A 28 8.97 7.28 3.38
CA LEU A 28 9.88 8.15 2.66
C LEU A 28 10.12 7.70 1.20
N TYR A 29 10.09 6.39 0.93
CA TYR A 29 10.37 5.83 -0.40
C TYR A 29 9.16 5.83 -1.34
N CYS A 30 7.96 5.55 -0.82
CA CYS A 30 6.72 5.39 -1.58
C CYS A 30 5.87 6.66 -1.58
N ASN A 31 5.72 7.33 -0.43
CA ASN A 31 4.81 8.46 -0.26
C ASN A 31 5.50 9.81 -0.50
N GLU A 32 6.75 9.95 -0.06
CA GLU A 32 7.56 11.16 -0.27
C GLU A 32 8.43 11.10 -1.54
N ASP A 33 8.32 10.01 -2.31
CA ASP A 33 9.05 9.74 -3.57
C ASP A 33 10.59 9.83 -3.48
N LEU A 34 11.16 9.85 -2.27
CA LEU A 34 12.60 10.03 -2.07
C LEU A 34 13.40 8.86 -2.66
N SER A 35 14.56 9.18 -3.20
CA SER A 35 15.56 8.19 -3.60
C SER A 35 16.24 7.57 -2.38
N LEU A 36 16.84 6.38 -2.54
CA LEU A 36 17.59 5.73 -1.46
C LEU A 36 18.78 6.57 -0.96
N ALA A 37 19.28 7.51 -1.75
CA ALA A 37 20.34 8.44 -1.36
C ALA A 37 19.77 9.55 -0.46
N GLU A 38 18.66 10.18 -0.85
CA GLU A 38 17.99 11.19 -0.03
C GLU A 38 17.52 10.63 1.31
N ILE A 39 17.00 9.40 1.34
CA ILE A 39 16.63 8.72 2.59
C ILE A 39 17.86 8.43 3.46
N SER A 40 18.98 8.06 2.82
CA SER A 40 20.25 7.81 3.52
C SER A 40 20.75 9.06 4.23
N GLU A 41 20.68 10.21 3.56
CA GLU A 41 21.02 11.51 4.12
C GLU A 41 20.05 11.92 5.23
N ASN A 42 18.74 11.75 5.02
CA ASN A 42 17.71 12.15 5.98
C ASN A 42 17.76 11.34 7.29
N VAL A 43 18.03 10.04 7.21
CA VAL A 43 17.98 9.12 8.37
C VAL A 43 19.37 8.81 8.95
N GLY A 44 20.45 9.28 8.31
CA GLY A 44 21.82 9.12 8.81
C GLY A 44 22.33 7.67 8.79
N ILE A 45 21.82 6.83 7.89
CA ILE A 45 22.30 5.46 7.66
C ILE A 45 22.85 5.34 6.24
N THR A 46 23.63 4.30 5.94
CA THR A 46 24.17 4.12 4.58
C THR A 46 23.07 3.83 3.56
N ARG A 47 23.28 4.23 2.30
CA ARG A 47 22.38 3.88 1.18
C ARG A 47 22.13 2.38 1.07
N GLN A 48 23.12 1.55 1.39
CA GLN A 48 22.95 0.10 1.45
C GLN A 48 22.01 -0.31 2.60
N GLY A 49 22.15 0.30 3.77
CA GLY A 49 21.24 0.10 4.90
C GLY A 49 19.79 0.48 4.58
N VAL A 50 19.58 1.59 3.87
CA VAL A 50 18.22 1.97 3.37
C VAL A 50 17.69 0.89 2.42
N ARG A 51 18.49 0.49 1.43
CA ARG A 51 18.10 -0.54 0.46
C ARG A 51 17.68 -1.84 1.13
N ASP A 52 18.45 -2.29 2.11
CA ASP A 52 18.18 -3.54 2.83
C ASP A 52 16.93 -3.42 3.70
N ALA A 53 16.72 -2.27 4.35
CA ALA A 53 15.52 -1.99 5.13
C ALA A 53 14.26 -2.00 4.26
N VAL A 54 14.28 -1.30 3.12
CA VAL A 54 13.18 -1.26 2.14
C VAL A 54 12.89 -2.66 1.61
N ASN A 55 13.90 -3.40 1.14
CA ASN A 55 13.71 -4.75 0.60
C ASN A 55 13.13 -5.72 1.65
N LYS A 56 13.59 -5.64 2.91
CA LYS A 56 13.06 -6.47 3.99
C LYS A 56 11.62 -6.12 4.31
N ALA A 57 11.26 -4.84 4.30
CA ALA A 57 9.90 -4.39 4.50
C ALA A 57 8.98 -4.87 3.37
N VAL A 58 9.37 -4.65 2.11
CA VAL A 58 8.64 -5.14 0.92
C VAL A 58 8.39 -6.64 1.00
N LYS A 59 9.41 -7.43 1.39
CA LYS A 59 9.25 -8.87 1.53
C LYS A 59 8.20 -9.26 2.57
N ILE A 60 8.14 -8.56 3.71
CA ILE A 60 7.13 -8.84 4.74
C ILE A 60 5.72 -8.56 4.20
N LEU A 61 5.55 -7.47 3.44
CA LEU A 61 4.27 -7.11 2.83
C LEU A 61 3.86 -8.14 1.75
N ASP A 62 4.80 -8.55 0.90
CA ASP A 62 4.59 -9.54 -0.16
C ASP A 62 4.25 -10.93 0.41
N ASP A 63 5.02 -11.40 1.40
CA ASP A 63 4.75 -12.67 2.10
C ASP A 63 3.39 -12.65 2.83
N ALA A 64 2.92 -11.49 3.28
CA ALA A 64 1.60 -11.33 3.88
C ALA A 64 0.49 -11.39 2.81
N GLU A 65 0.67 -10.69 1.68
CA GLU A 65 -0.29 -10.73 0.58
C GLU A 65 -0.40 -12.12 -0.04
N GLU A 66 0.71 -12.84 -0.24
CA GLU A 66 0.71 -14.21 -0.76
C GLU A 66 -0.15 -15.16 0.10
N LYS A 67 -0.27 -14.90 1.40
CA LYS A 67 -1.03 -15.75 2.33
C LYS A 67 -2.47 -15.29 2.53
N LEU A 68 -2.71 -13.97 2.49
CA LEU A 68 -3.98 -13.39 2.93
C LEU A 68 -4.83 -12.90 1.76
N HIS A 69 -4.20 -12.46 0.67
CA HIS A 69 -4.82 -11.91 -0.53
C HIS A 69 -5.78 -10.74 -0.24
N ILE A 70 -5.53 -9.94 0.80
CA ILE A 70 -6.45 -8.88 1.23
C ILE A 70 -6.47 -7.75 0.22
N ASN A 71 -5.30 -7.33 -0.29
CA ASN A 71 -5.24 -6.27 -1.28
C ASN A 71 -5.97 -6.68 -2.58
N GLU A 72 -5.71 -7.89 -3.09
CA GLU A 72 -6.43 -8.42 -4.26
C GLU A 72 -7.96 -8.46 -4.04
N LYS A 73 -8.42 -8.98 -2.89
CA LYS A 73 -9.84 -9.04 -2.56
C LYS A 73 -10.46 -7.64 -2.50
N ASN A 74 -9.77 -6.68 -1.88
CA ASN A 74 -10.25 -5.29 -1.78
C ASN A 74 -10.35 -4.61 -3.14
N GLN A 75 -9.37 -4.83 -4.03
CA GLN A 75 -9.43 -4.33 -5.40
C GLN A 75 -10.63 -4.92 -6.17
N LYS A 76 -10.88 -6.23 -6.01
CA LYS A 76 -12.03 -6.90 -6.62
C LYS A 76 -13.36 -6.37 -6.07
N ILE A 77 -13.48 -6.21 -4.75
CA ILE A 77 -14.68 -5.65 -4.11
C ILE A 77 -14.93 -4.23 -4.64
N THR A 78 -13.90 -3.38 -4.66
CA THR A 78 -14.00 -2.01 -5.18
C THR A 78 -14.47 -1.98 -6.64
N THR A 79 -14.00 -2.92 -7.46
CA THR A 79 -14.40 -3.04 -8.87
C THR A 79 -15.88 -3.39 -8.99
N LEU A 80 -16.34 -4.40 -8.25
CA LEU A 80 -17.75 -4.81 -8.23
C LEU A 80 -18.67 -3.69 -7.73
N ILE A 81 -18.23 -2.92 -6.73
CA ILE A 81 -19.02 -1.78 -6.23
C ILE A 81 -19.10 -0.67 -7.27
N LYS A 82 -18.03 -0.39 -8.02
CA LYS A 82 -18.08 0.55 -9.15
C LYS A 82 -19.06 0.09 -10.22
N GLU A 83 -19.06 -1.19 -10.57
CA GLU A 83 -20.06 -1.76 -11.49
C GLU A 83 -21.50 -1.58 -10.97
N ILE A 84 -21.74 -1.74 -9.68
CA ILE A 84 -23.05 -1.46 -9.07
C ILE A 84 -23.43 0.01 -9.22
N ILE A 85 -22.51 0.93 -8.93
CA ILE A 85 -22.75 2.38 -9.07
C ILE A 85 -23.09 2.75 -10.51
N ASP A 86 -22.40 2.15 -11.48
CA ASP A 86 -22.56 2.46 -12.91
C ASP A 86 -23.85 1.87 -13.50
N THR A 87 -24.38 0.80 -12.91
CA THR A 87 -25.56 0.08 -13.42
C THR A 87 -26.86 0.36 -12.67
N THR A 88 -26.78 0.82 -11.41
CA THR A 88 -27.98 1.07 -10.60
C THR A 88 -28.67 2.38 -10.98
N THR A 89 -30.00 2.34 -11.00
CA THR A 89 -30.84 3.55 -11.14
C THR A 89 -31.36 4.05 -9.78
N ASP A 90 -31.19 3.26 -8.73
CA ASP A 90 -31.60 3.62 -7.37
C ASP A 90 -30.54 4.50 -6.70
N LYS A 91 -30.94 5.74 -6.38
CA LYS A 91 -30.06 6.74 -5.76
C LYS A 91 -29.57 6.31 -4.38
N ASN A 92 -30.37 5.55 -3.63
CA ASN A 92 -30.00 5.10 -2.30
C ASN A 92 -28.91 4.02 -2.35
N THR A 93 -29.06 3.04 -3.24
CA THR A 93 -28.05 2.02 -3.52
C THR A 93 -26.74 2.65 -3.98
N ALA A 94 -26.80 3.64 -4.88
CA ALA A 94 -25.60 4.35 -5.32
C ALA A 94 -24.92 5.14 -4.18
N ALA A 95 -25.68 5.69 -3.24
CA ALA A 95 -25.13 6.39 -2.08
C ALA A 95 -24.41 5.44 -1.13
N ILE A 96 -25.04 4.31 -0.76
CA ILE A 96 -24.44 3.29 0.10
C ILE A 96 -23.18 2.70 -0.54
N ALA A 97 -23.23 2.39 -1.84
CA ALA A 97 -22.08 1.88 -2.58
C ALA A 97 -20.88 2.85 -2.56
N LYS A 98 -21.14 4.16 -2.70
CA LYS A 98 -20.09 5.19 -2.59
C LYS A 98 -19.50 5.29 -1.19
N GLU A 99 -20.32 5.13 -0.16
CA GLU A 99 -19.86 5.12 1.24
C GLU A 99 -18.87 3.97 1.47
N ILE A 100 -19.15 2.77 0.96
CA ILE A 100 -18.26 1.61 1.09
C ILE A 100 -16.89 1.85 0.43
N ILE A 101 -16.85 2.54 -0.73
CA ILE A 101 -15.57 2.88 -1.41
C ILE A 101 -14.75 3.92 -0.64
N SER A 102 -15.38 4.72 0.22
CA SER A 102 -14.71 5.78 0.99
C SER A 102 -14.14 5.34 2.34
N LEU A 103 -14.37 4.09 2.73
CA LEU A 103 -13.80 3.48 3.95
C LEU A 103 -12.32 3.16 3.76
#